data_AF-A0A929YSS0-F1
#
_entry.id   AF-A0A929YSS0-F1
#
_cell.length_a   1.000
_cell.length_b   1.000
_cell.length_c   1.000
_cell.angle_alpha   90.00
_cell.angle_beta   90.00
_cell.angle_gamma   90.00
#
_symmetry.space_group_name_H-M   'P 1'
#
loop_
_entity.id
_entity.type
_entity.pdbx_description
1 polymer ?
#
loop_
_entity_poly.entity_id
_entity_poly.type
_entity_poly.pdbx_seq_one_letter_code
_entity_poly.pdbx_strand_id
1 'polypeptide(L)'
;PPVEPEDLTPVAPPTLPEAVVDSAGSFNFNGFVANVSNVNPTLLTALKKSFFQVNGKDFDIYPEKPVYWRILSQKNNLDILRGAINSINLTVKNPDTDVIPKTAVSFDQAAAGQTAKPDTPSPNLSSLSAIMGDIQEVTDNPF
;
A
#
# COMPACT_ATOMS: atom_id res chain seq x y z
N PRO A 1 0.39 -13.41 -55.27
CA PRO A 1 -0.26 -13.28 -53.95
C PRO A 1 0.11 -11.95 -53.28
N PRO A 2 -0.84 -11.08 -52.94
CA PRO A 2 -0.56 -9.89 -52.14
C PRO A 2 -0.51 -10.30 -50.66
N VAL A 3 0.57 -9.95 -49.97
CA VAL A 3 0.72 -10.13 -48.52
C VAL A 3 0.08 -8.91 -47.87
N GLU A 4 -0.95 -9.12 -47.04
CA GLU A 4 -1.61 -8.07 -46.27
C GLU A 4 -0.59 -7.41 -45.31
N PRO A 5 -0.57 -6.07 -45.19
CA PRO A 5 0.27 -5.41 -44.21
C PRO A 5 -0.26 -5.74 -42.81
N GLU A 6 0.55 -6.49 -42.08
CA GLU A 6 0.30 -6.87 -40.70
C GLU A 6 -0.03 -5.64 -39.84
N ASP A 7 -1.09 -5.82 -39.07
CA ASP A 7 -1.63 -4.96 -38.03
C ASP A 7 -0.53 -4.57 -37.03
N LEU A 8 0.18 -3.48 -37.33
CA LEU A 8 1.11 -2.80 -36.43
C LEU A 8 0.30 -2.12 -35.32
N THR A 9 -0.30 -2.92 -34.45
CA THR A 9 -0.66 -2.43 -33.11
C THR A 9 0.63 -1.90 -32.47
N PRO A 10 0.67 -0.64 -32.03
CA PRO A 10 1.83 -0.14 -31.29
C PRO A 10 1.92 -0.93 -29.99
N VAL A 11 2.87 -1.87 -29.92
CA VAL A 11 3.30 -2.41 -28.63
C VAL A 11 3.82 -1.22 -27.86
N ALA A 12 3.08 -0.83 -26.81
CA ALA A 12 3.47 0.26 -25.93
C ALA A 12 4.93 0.03 -25.50
N PRO A 13 5.78 1.08 -25.49
CA PRO A 13 7.17 0.94 -25.07
C PRO A 13 7.25 0.23 -23.72
N PRO A 14 8.23 -0.66 -23.49
CA PRO A 14 8.42 -1.26 -22.17
C PRO A 14 8.55 -0.13 -21.15
N THR A 15 7.58 -0.03 -20.25
CA THR A 15 7.60 0.95 -19.16
C THR A 15 8.80 0.65 -18.28
N LEU A 16 9.60 1.68 -18.02
CA LEU A 16 10.72 1.60 -17.09
C LEU A 16 10.26 1.03 -15.75
N PRO A 17 11.08 0.20 -15.07
CA PRO A 17 10.73 -0.28 -13.73
C PRO A 17 10.50 0.92 -12.82
N GLU A 18 9.34 0.96 -12.16
CA GLU A 18 9.05 2.04 -11.22
C GLU A 18 10.07 1.99 -10.07
N ALA A 19 10.59 3.16 -9.71
CA ALA A 19 11.54 3.29 -8.62
C ALA A 19 10.90 2.82 -7.32
N VAL A 20 11.51 1.83 -6.67
CA VAL A 20 11.04 1.26 -5.38
C VAL A 20 11.37 2.14 -4.18
N VAL A 21 12.02 3.28 -4.44
CA VAL A 21 12.25 4.36 -3.49
C VAL A 21 11.52 5.59 -3.99
N ASP A 22 10.78 6.24 -3.10
CA ASP A 22 10.21 7.56 -3.37
C ASP A 22 11.34 8.61 -3.46
N SER A 23 10.99 9.82 -3.87
CA SER A 23 11.91 10.95 -4.01
C SER A 23 12.67 11.31 -2.72
N ALA A 24 12.19 10.82 -1.56
CA ALA A 24 12.79 11.01 -0.24
C ALA A 24 13.64 9.80 0.21
N GLY A 25 13.75 8.75 -0.61
CA GLY A 25 14.48 7.52 -0.29
C GLY A 25 13.70 6.51 0.56
N SER A 26 12.39 6.71 0.73
CA SER A 26 11.51 5.81 1.48
C SER A 26 10.88 4.76 0.56
N PHE A 27 10.45 3.62 1.11
CA PHE A 27 9.86 2.53 0.32
C PHE A 27 8.62 2.96 -0.48
N ASN A 28 8.65 2.74 -1.80
CA ASN A 28 7.52 2.97 -2.69
C ASN A 28 6.74 1.67 -2.95
N PHE A 29 5.57 1.55 -2.31
CA PHE A 29 4.70 0.38 -2.45
C PHE A 29 4.15 0.21 -3.88
N ASN A 30 3.79 1.30 -4.56
CA ASN A 30 3.28 1.22 -5.94
C ASN A 30 4.35 0.69 -6.90
N GLY A 31 5.59 1.16 -6.74
CA GLY A 31 6.72 0.65 -7.51
C GLY A 31 7.00 -0.83 -7.25
N PHE A 32 6.91 -1.26 -5.99
CA PHE A 32 6.98 -2.68 -5.64
C PHE A 32 5.89 -3.49 -6.33
N VAL A 33 4.63 -3.07 -6.23
CA VAL A 33 3.49 -3.78 -6.84
C VAL A 33 3.62 -3.85 -8.37
N ALA A 34 4.01 -2.76 -9.02
CA ALA A 34 4.23 -2.71 -10.46
C ALA A 34 5.33 -3.70 -10.89
N ASN A 35 6.47 -3.70 -10.19
CA ASN A 35 7.58 -4.59 -10.48
C ASN A 35 7.21 -6.06 -10.27
N VAL A 36 6.47 -6.39 -9.19
CA VAL A 36 5.97 -7.75 -8.96
C VAL A 36 4.96 -8.16 -10.04
N SER A 37 3.98 -7.30 -10.36
CA SER A 37 2.92 -7.61 -11.32
C SER A 37 3.44 -7.78 -12.75
N ASN A 38 4.51 -7.07 -13.11
CA ASN A 38 5.17 -7.21 -14.41
C ASN A 38 5.84 -8.58 -14.58
N VAL A 39 6.32 -9.17 -13.49
CA VAL A 39 6.98 -10.49 -13.52
C VAL A 39 5.97 -11.62 -13.32
N ASN A 40 5.07 -11.49 -12.34
CA ASN A 40 4.06 -12.49 -12.04
C ASN A 40 2.75 -11.87 -11.53
N PRO A 41 1.73 -11.73 -12.39
CA PRO A 41 0.45 -11.12 -12.00
C PRO A 41 -0.35 -11.97 -11.00
N THR A 42 -0.02 -13.25 -10.81
CA THR A 42 -0.70 -14.10 -9.81
C THR A 42 -0.35 -13.67 -8.38
N LEU A 43 0.84 -13.11 -8.17
CA LEU A 43 1.25 -12.57 -6.87
C LEU A 43 0.41 -11.36 -6.46
N LEU A 44 -0.06 -10.57 -7.43
CA LEU A 44 -0.93 -9.42 -7.17
C LEU A 44 -2.20 -9.84 -6.42
N THR A 45 -2.80 -10.98 -6.76
CA THR A 45 -3.99 -11.49 -6.08
C THR A 45 -3.72 -11.80 -4.62
N ALA A 46 -2.56 -12.40 -4.31
CA ALA A 46 -2.16 -12.70 -2.94
C ALA A 46 -1.80 -11.42 -2.16
N LEU A 47 -1.11 -10.47 -2.80
CA LEU A 47 -0.79 -9.17 -2.22
C LEU A 47 -2.05 -8.36 -1.89
N LYS A 48 -3.05 -8.33 -2.78
CA LYS A 48 -4.35 -7.68 -2.51
C LYS A 48 -5.12 -8.28 -1.34
N LYS A 49 -4.78 -9.50 -0.94
CA LYS A 49 -5.34 -10.24 0.20
C LYS A 49 -4.34 -10.33 1.35
N SER A 50 -3.50 -9.31 1.48
CA SER A 50 -2.48 -9.19 2.52
C SER A 50 -2.49 -7.79 3.12
N PHE A 51 -1.97 -7.70 4.34
CA PHE A 51 -1.64 -6.46 5.02
C PHE A 51 -0.13 -6.25 5.03
N PHE A 52 0.29 -5.01 5.17
CA PHE A 52 1.65 -4.59 4.99
C PHE A 52 2.12 -3.73 6.15
N GLN A 53 3.37 -3.90 6.54
CA GLN A 53 4.00 -3.02 7.51
C GLN A 53 5.44 -2.76 7.10
N VAL A 54 5.83 -1.48 7.11
CA VAL A 54 7.20 -1.06 6.82
C VAL A 54 7.80 -0.48 8.09
N ASN A 55 8.81 -1.15 8.63
CA ASN A 55 9.57 -0.71 9.80
C ASN A 55 11.02 -0.43 9.38
N GLY A 56 11.29 0.79 8.90
CA GLY A 56 12.62 1.16 8.43
C GLY A 56 13.06 0.35 7.21
N LYS A 57 13.95 -0.63 7.40
CA LYS A 57 14.45 -1.51 6.34
C LYS A 57 13.74 -2.87 6.29
N ASP A 58 12.77 -3.11 7.15
CA ASP A 58 12.01 -4.34 7.19
C ASP A 58 10.61 -4.12 6.61
N PHE A 59 10.23 -4.95 5.65
CA PHE A 59 8.94 -4.98 5.00
C PHE A 59 8.28 -6.33 5.26
N ASP A 60 7.28 -6.31 6.13
CA ASP A 60 6.53 -7.49 6.52
C ASP A 60 5.22 -7.55 5.73
N ILE A 61 4.95 -8.71 5.16
CA ILE A 61 3.69 -9.05 4.50
C ILE A 61 2.93 -10.03 5.39
N TYR A 62 1.68 -9.68 5.70
CA TYR A 62 0.76 -10.43 6.53
C TYR A 62 -0.43 -10.92 5.68
N PRO A 63 -0.37 -12.12 5.11
CA PRO A 63 -1.46 -12.66 4.29
C PRO A 63 -2.70 -12.93 5.13
N GLU A 64 -3.89 -12.68 4.59
CA GLU A 64 -5.16 -12.93 5.29
C GLU A 64 -5.44 -14.42 5.52
N LYS A 65 -4.92 -15.29 4.65
CA LYS A 65 -5.21 -16.73 4.66
C LYS A 65 -3.97 -17.55 4.33
N PRO A 66 -3.87 -18.80 4.84
CA PRO A 66 -2.74 -19.69 4.57
C PRO A 66 -2.51 -19.95 3.08
N VAL A 67 -3.57 -19.93 2.25
CA VAL A 67 -3.44 -20.09 0.79
C VAL A 67 -2.60 -18.97 0.16
N TYR A 68 -2.77 -17.72 0.60
CA TYR A 68 -2.02 -16.58 0.08
C TYR A 68 -0.58 -16.59 0.59
N TRP A 69 -0.38 -16.98 1.85
CA TRP A 69 0.95 -17.25 2.39
C TRP A 69 1.68 -18.31 1.57
N ARG A 70 1.04 -19.46 1.31
CA ARG A 70 1.63 -20.53 0.50
C ARG A 70 2.02 -20.09 -0.91
N ILE A 71 1.29 -19.15 -1.52
CA ILE A 71 1.63 -18.57 -2.82
C ILE A 71 2.85 -17.65 -2.67
N LEU A 72 2.81 -16.71 -1.72
CA LEU A 72 3.87 -15.71 -1.54
C LEU A 72 5.20 -16.34 -1.06
N SER A 73 5.13 -17.37 -0.23
CA SER A 73 6.28 -18.06 0.38
C SER A 73 6.90 -19.15 -0.49
N GLN A 74 6.42 -19.36 -1.72
CA GLN A 74 7.12 -20.26 -2.65
C GLN A 74 8.49 -19.66 -2.99
N LYS A 75 9.53 -20.49 -3.07
CA LYS A 75 10.91 -20.06 -3.33
C LYS A 75 11.01 -19.08 -4.51
N ASN A 76 10.47 -19.46 -5.68
CA ASN A 76 10.51 -18.61 -6.87
C ASN A 76 9.76 -17.29 -6.68
N ASN A 77 8.64 -17.31 -5.95
CA ASN A 77 7.85 -16.11 -5.71
C ASN A 77 8.54 -15.19 -4.71
N LEU A 78 9.15 -15.73 -3.65
CA LEU A 78 9.99 -14.94 -2.73
C LEU A 78 11.16 -14.29 -3.46
N ASP A 79 11.81 -15.00 -4.38
CA ASP A 79 12.90 -14.44 -5.17
C ASP A 79 12.41 -13.26 -6.05
N ILE A 80 11.20 -13.35 -6.62
CA ILE A 80 10.55 -12.23 -7.35
C ILE A 80 10.25 -11.06 -6.42
N LEU A 81 9.62 -11.32 -5.26
CA LEU A 81 9.26 -10.28 -4.30
C LEU A 81 10.51 -9.56 -3.76
N ARG A 82 11.59 -10.31 -3.49
CA ARG A 82 12.88 -9.76 -3.05
C ARG A 82 13.61 -9.03 -4.18
N GLY A 83 13.47 -9.47 -5.42
CA GLY A 83 13.99 -8.75 -6.58
C GLY A 83 13.26 -7.43 -6.84
N ALA A 84 11.99 -7.35 -6.47
CA ALA A 84 11.18 -6.14 -6.61
C ALA A 84 11.45 -5.07 -5.55
N ILE A 85 12.29 -5.33 -4.55
CA ILE A 85 12.65 -4.40 -3.47
C ILE A 85 14.15 -4.10 -3.47
N ASN A 86 14.51 -2.82 -3.51
CA ASN A 86 15.90 -2.37 -3.60
C ASN A 86 16.60 -2.39 -2.23
N SER A 87 16.92 -3.58 -1.71
CA SER A 87 17.68 -3.80 -0.45
C SER A 87 16.88 -3.65 0.85
N ILE A 88 15.57 -3.82 0.80
CA ILE A 88 14.69 -3.93 1.97
C ILE A 88 14.58 -5.42 2.32
N ASN A 89 14.54 -5.74 3.61
CA ASN A 89 14.31 -7.11 4.07
C ASN A 89 12.83 -7.43 3.93
N LEU A 90 12.48 -8.46 3.16
CA LEU A 90 11.10 -8.92 3.04
C LEU A 90 10.87 -10.18 3.85
N THR A 91 9.83 -10.14 4.67
CA THR A 91 9.35 -11.29 5.43
C THR A 91 7.88 -11.54 5.10
N VAL A 92 7.52 -12.78 4.79
CA VAL A 92 6.12 -13.19 4.63
C VAL A 92 5.72 -13.99 5.87
N LYS A 93 4.83 -13.41 6.68
CA LYS A 93 4.38 -13.97 7.97
C LYS A 93 3.34 -15.05 7.75
N ASN A 94 3.37 -16.10 8.56
CA ASN A 94 2.45 -17.22 8.41
C ASN A 94 1.16 -16.93 9.20
N PRO A 95 -0.01 -16.80 8.55
CA PRO A 95 -1.27 -16.49 9.25
C PRO A 95 -1.73 -17.58 10.23
N ASP A 96 -1.20 -18.80 10.16
CA ASP A 96 -1.49 -19.85 11.13
C ASP A 96 -0.75 -19.64 12.47
N THR A 97 0.35 -18.89 12.48
CA THR A 97 1.23 -18.69 13.66
C THR A 97 1.39 -17.24 14.07
N ASP A 98 1.33 -16.31 13.12
CA ASP A 98 1.57 -14.90 13.29
C ASP A 98 0.25 -14.11 13.29
N VAL A 99 0.16 -13.12 14.17
CA VAL A 99 -0.99 -12.21 14.25
C VAL A 99 -0.72 -10.97 13.42
N ILE A 100 -1.73 -10.52 12.67
CA ILE A 100 -1.68 -9.27 11.90
C ILE A 100 -1.67 -8.08 12.88
N PRO A 101 -0.62 -7.23 12.89
CA PRO A 101 -0.55 -6.07 13.76
C PRO A 101 -1.65 -5.04 13.43
N LYS A 102 -2.14 -4.32 14.43
CA LYS A 102 -3.12 -3.22 14.22
C LYS A 102 -2.54 -2.04 13.43
N THR A 103 -1.22 -1.91 13.45
CA THR A 103 -0.43 -0.93 12.70
C THR A 103 -0.24 -1.33 11.24
N ALA A 104 -0.53 -2.57 10.86
CA ALA A 104 -0.44 -3.00 9.48
C ALA A 104 -1.56 -2.37 8.65
N VAL A 105 -1.22 -1.99 7.42
CA VAL A 105 -2.10 -1.30 6.48
C VAL A 105 -2.59 -2.27 5.41
N SER A 106 -3.80 -2.06 4.89
CA SER A 106 -4.32 -2.85 3.77
C SER A 106 -3.61 -2.49 2.46
N PHE A 107 -3.81 -3.30 1.41
CA PHE A 107 -3.28 -3.03 0.07
C PHE A 107 -3.64 -1.63 -0.43
N ASP A 108 -4.90 -1.21 -0.31
CA ASP A 108 -5.34 0.11 -0.79
C ASP A 108 -4.72 1.26 0.02
N GLN A 109 -4.53 1.07 1.32
CA GLN A 109 -3.86 2.05 2.18
C GLN A 109 -2.38 2.18 1.84
N ALA A 110 -1.70 1.05 1.60
CA ALA A 110 -0.32 1.03 1.16
C ALA A 110 -0.14 1.66 -0.23
N ALA A 111 -1.05 1.39 -1.17
CA ALA A 111 -1.09 2.03 -2.48
C ALA A 111 -1.33 3.55 -2.41
N ALA A 112 -2.04 4.01 -1.38
CA ALA A 112 -2.20 5.43 -1.05
C ALA A 112 -0.97 6.05 -0.33
N GLY A 113 0.13 5.30 -0.19
CA GLY A 113 1.37 5.77 0.44
C GLY A 113 1.42 5.62 1.96
N GLN A 114 0.45 4.96 2.59
CA GLN A 114 0.49 4.70 4.04
C GLN A 114 1.44 3.52 4.31
N THR A 115 2.42 3.72 5.17
CA THR A 115 3.43 2.69 5.49
C THR A 115 3.24 2.07 6.88
N ALA A 116 2.46 2.73 7.72
CA ALA A 116 1.96 2.24 8.99
C ALA A 116 0.66 2.97 9.34
N LYS A 117 -0.29 2.27 9.96
CA LYS A 117 -1.46 2.91 10.56
C LYS A 117 -0.99 3.61 11.84
N PRO A 118 -1.24 4.93 11.99
CA PRO A 118 -0.96 5.59 13.26
C PRO A 118 -1.74 4.86 14.37
N ASP A 119 -1.10 4.61 15.51
CA ASP A 119 -1.75 4.27 16.78
C ASP A 119 -2.55 5.48 17.25
N THR A 120 -3.56 5.88 16.49
CA THR A 120 -4.60 6.76 17.00
C THR A 120 -5.61 5.87 17.70
N PRO A 121 -5.72 5.91 19.04
CA PRO A 121 -7.00 5.55 19.65
C PRO A 121 -8.03 6.40 18.93
N SER A 122 -9.08 5.76 18.42
CA SER A 122 -10.17 6.34 17.66
C SER A 122 -10.35 7.83 18.00
N PRO A 123 -10.32 8.77 17.05
CA PRO A 123 -10.67 10.13 17.39
C PRO A 123 -12.11 10.05 17.88
N ASN A 124 -12.29 10.19 19.19
CA ASN A 124 -13.58 10.48 19.77
C ASN A 124 -14.12 11.65 18.96
N LEU A 125 -15.28 11.46 18.34
CA LEU A 125 -16.07 12.50 17.70
C LEU A 125 -16.58 13.46 18.80
N SER A 126 -15.67 14.18 19.45
CA SER A 126 -15.95 15.13 20.53
C SER A 126 -15.24 16.44 20.24
N SER A 127 -15.46 17.02 19.05
CA SER A 127 -15.09 18.40 18.75
C SER A 127 -15.91 18.93 17.57
N LEU A 128 -17.23 18.91 17.71
CA LEU A 128 -18.12 19.83 16.97
C LEU A 128 -18.92 20.68 17.97
N SER A 129 -18.22 21.24 18.97
CA SER A 129 -18.73 22.34 19.79
C SER A 129 -18.33 23.66 19.14
N ALA A 130 -18.97 24.01 18.03
CA ALA A 130 -18.77 25.29 17.37
C ALA A 130 -20.07 25.76 16.70
N ILE A 131 -21.03 26.24 17.50
CA ILE A 131 -22.08 27.16 17.07
C ILE A 131 -22.29 28.12 18.26
N MET A 132 -21.60 29.26 18.31
CA MET A 132 -21.97 30.54 17.69
C MET A 132 -23.14 31.20 18.41
N GLY A 133 -22.85 32.31 19.08
CA GLY A 133 -23.82 33.16 19.75
C GLY A 133 -23.16 34.12 20.72
N ASP A 134 -22.15 34.87 20.27
CA ASP A 134 -21.71 36.07 20.97
C ASP A 134 -22.78 37.13 20.72
N ILE A 135 -23.71 37.30 21.66
CA ILE A 135 -24.71 38.36 21.60
C ILE A 135 -24.15 39.53 22.41
N GLN A 136 -23.31 40.34 21.76
CA GLN A 136 -22.93 41.65 22.25
C GLN A 136 -23.96 42.66 21.72
N GLU A 137 -25.08 42.84 22.41
CA GLU A 137 -25.95 44.00 22.16
C GLU A 137 -25.48 45.16 23.04
N VAL A 138 -24.95 46.19 22.38
CA VAL A 138 -24.48 47.42 22.98
C VAL A 138 -25.61 48.45 22.88
N THR A 139 -25.74 49.27 23.93
CA THR A 139 -26.11 50.71 23.93
C THR A 139 -27.46 51.10 24.55
N ASP A 140 -27.31 51.88 25.63
CA ASP A 140 -28.10 53.02 26.13
C ASP A 140 -29.42 52.86 26.93
N ASN A 141 -29.31 53.24 28.21
CA ASN A 141 -30.21 54.13 28.97
C ASN A 141 -30.85 55.23 28.08
N PRO A 142 -31.84 56.05 28.52
CA PRO A 142 -32.51 56.13 29.82
C PRO A 142 -34.06 56.15 29.68
N PHE A 143 -34.82 55.89 30.74
CA PHE A 143 -36.07 56.59 31.14
C PHE A 143 -36.62 56.00 32.44
#